data_AF-A0A961VAR9-F1
#
_entry.id   AF-A0A961VAR9-F1
#
_cell.length_a   1.000
_cell.length_b   1.000
_cell.length_c   1.000
_cell.angle_alpha   90.00
_cell.angle_beta   90.00
_cell.angle_gamma   90.00
#
_symmetry.space_group_name_H-M   'P 1'
#
loop_
_entity.id
_entity.type
_entity.pdbx_description
1 polymer ?
#
loop_
_entity_poly.entity_id
_entity_poly.type
_entity_poly.pdbx_seq_one_letter_code
_entity_poly.pdbx_strand_id
1 'polypeptide(L)' 'QEAFIAHDGMQCGFCTPGQIMSAVGLIAEGQAGDDADRIREAMSGNICRCGAYAGITAAVQDAARVMNDEEGRKRA' A
#
# COMPACT_ATOMS: atom_id res chain seq x y z
N GLN A 1 1.80 0.51 7.91
CA GLN A 1 2.51 -0.77 8.18
C GLN A 1 1.54 -1.83 8.67
N GLU A 2 0.67 -1.51 9.63
CA GLU A 2 -0.37 -2.43 10.14
C GLU A 2 -1.16 -3.12 9.03
N ALA A 3 -1.56 -2.40 7.97
CA ALA A 3 -2.26 -2.99 6.82
C ALA A 3 -1.45 -4.10 6.10
N PHE A 4 -0.13 -3.98 5.99
CA PHE A 4 0.70 -5.04 5.38
C PHE A 4 0.69 -6.32 6.21
N ILE A 5 0.52 -6.21 7.53
CA ILE A 5 0.37 -7.34 8.45
C ILE A 5 -1.05 -7.92 8.31
N ALA A 6 -2.07 -7.06 8.31
CA ALA A 6 -3.47 -7.47 8.29
C ALA A 6 -3.88 -8.19 6.99
N HIS A 7 -3.25 -7.85 5.86
CA HIS A 7 -3.61 -8.36 4.53
C HIS A 7 -2.60 -9.35 3.95
N ASP A 8 -1.74 -9.96 4.78
CA ASP A 8 -0.68 -10.88 4.32
C ASP A 8 0.18 -10.27 3.18
N GLY A 9 0.44 -8.96 3.26
CA GLY A 9 1.21 -8.19 2.28
C GLY A 9 2.71 -8.43 2.32
N MET A 10 3.19 -9.40 3.10
CA MET A 10 4.59 -9.77 3.21
C MET A 10 4.79 -11.24 3.57
N GLN A 11 5.92 -11.81 3.13
CA GLN A 11 6.39 -13.14 3.53
C GLN A 11 7.85 -13.08 3.98
N CYS A 12 8.82 -13.20 3.06
CA CYS A 12 10.25 -13.15 3.41
C CYS A 12 10.74 -11.78 3.90
N GLY A 13 9.94 -10.72 3.70
CA GLY A 13 10.26 -9.37 4.15
C GLY A 13 11.24 -8.59 3.28
N PHE A 14 11.96 -9.22 2.34
CA PHE A 14 13.04 -8.56 1.59
C PHE A 14 12.56 -7.34 0.78
N CYS A 15 11.43 -7.45 0.07
CA CYS A 15 10.88 -6.33 -0.70
C CYS A 15 10.06 -5.36 0.16
N THR A 16 9.70 -5.74 1.39
CA THR A 16 8.69 -5.03 2.20
C THR A 16 9.05 -3.57 2.49
N PRO A 17 10.31 -3.19 2.81
CA PRO A 17 10.66 -1.78 2.98
C PRO A 17 10.39 -0.94 1.72
N GLY A 18 10.76 -1.45 0.53
CA GLY A 18 10.49 -0.76 -0.75
C GLY A 18 8.99 -0.64 -1.02
N GLN A 19 8.24 -1.72 -0.83
CA GLN A 19 6.78 -1.72 -0.97
C GLN A 19 6.11 -0.68 -0.06
N ILE A 20 6.51 -0.61 1.21
CA ILE A 20 5.94 0.36 2.17
C ILE A 20 6.26 1.79 1.75
N MET A 21 7.50 2.10 1.38
CA MET A 21 7.88 3.46 1.02
C MET A 21 7.20 3.93 -0.28
N SER A 22 7.11 3.06 -1.29
CA SER A 22 6.37 3.38 -2.51
C SER A 22 4.86 3.52 -2.25
N ALA A 23 4.27 2.68 -1.41
CA ALA A 23 2.87 2.82 -1.00
C ALA A 23 2.60 4.17 -0.32
N VAL A 24 3.48 4.60 0.60
CA VAL A 24 3.37 5.89 1.28
C VAL A 24 3.43 7.04 0.27
N GLY A 25 4.38 7.00 -0.68
CA GLY A 25 4.45 8.00 -1.76
C GLY A 25 3.18 8.04 -2.61
N LEU A 26 2.71 6.87 -3.05
CA LEU A 26 1.48 6.73 -3.85
C LEU A 26 0.25 7.32 -3.14
N ILE A 27 0.11 7.07 -1.84
CA ILE A 27 -0.99 7.59 -1.01
C ILE A 27 -0.86 9.10 -0.87
N ALA A 28 0.34 9.61 -0.56
CA ALA A 28 0.58 11.03 -0.39
C ALA A 28 0.31 11.85 -1.66
N GLU A 29 0.57 11.25 -2.84
CA GLU A 29 0.26 11.85 -4.14
C GLU A 29 -1.24 11.75 -4.52
N GLY A 30 -2.07 11.12 -3.69
CA GLY A 30 -3.50 10.91 -3.95
C GLY A 30 -3.77 9.92 -5.08
N GLN A 31 -2.82 9.03 -5.38
CA GLN A 31 -2.86 8.16 -6.55
C GLN A 31 -3.28 6.71 -6.25
N ALA A 32 -3.41 6.33 -4.98
CA ALA A 32 -3.86 4.98 -4.59
C ALA A 32 -5.32 4.73 -5.01
N GLY A 33 -6.26 5.57 -4.56
CA GLY A 33 -7.69 5.42 -4.84
C GLY A 33 -8.26 4.03 -4.47
N ASP A 34 -9.43 3.70 -5.01
CA ASP A 34 -10.09 2.39 -4.81
C ASP A 34 -9.83 1.40 -5.96
N ASP A 35 -9.21 1.85 -7.05
CA ASP A 35 -8.91 1.01 -8.22
C ASP A 35 -7.65 0.15 -7.98
N ALA A 36 -7.88 -1.15 -7.82
CA ALA A 36 -6.82 -2.11 -7.57
C ALA A 36 -5.83 -2.24 -8.74
N ASP A 37 -6.26 -2.07 -9.99
CA ASP A 37 -5.38 -2.19 -11.15
C ASP A 37 -4.45 -0.98 -11.26
N ARG A 38 -4.97 0.21 -10.94
CA ARG A 38 -4.14 1.42 -10.81
C ARG A 38 -3.06 1.25 -9.74
N ILE A 39 -3.40 0.70 -8.58
CA ILE A 39 -2.41 0.45 -7.51
C ILE A 39 -1.35 -0.55 -7.99
N ARG A 40 -1.75 -1.64 -8.65
CA ARG A 40 -0.81 -2.63 -9.18
C ARG A 40 0.15 -2.02 -10.19
N GLU A 41 -0.36 -1.21 -11.11
CA GLU A 41 0.45 -0.54 -12.13
C GLU A 41 1.45 0.43 -11.49
N ALA A 42 0.98 1.29 -10.58
CA ALA A 42 1.84 2.27 -9.91
C ALA A 42 2.88 1.60 -8.99
N MET A 43 2.57 0.41 -8.45
CA MET A 43 3.48 -0.37 -7.62
C MET A 43 4.36 -1.35 -8.42
N SER A 44 4.23 -1.43 -9.75
CA SER A 44 4.88 -2.42 -10.61
C SER A 44 6.43 -2.39 -10.55
N GLY A 45 7.02 -1.25 -10.18
CA GLY A 45 8.47 -1.12 -9.95
C GLY A 45 8.99 -1.85 -8.71
N ASN A 46 8.11 -2.27 -7.79
CA ASN A 46 8.49 -2.99 -6.58
C ASN A 46 8.29 -4.50 -6.75
N ILE A 47 9.38 -5.20 -7.05
CA ILE A 47 9.34 -6.64 -7.32
C ILE A 47 9.25 -7.46 -6.03
N CYS A 48 8.26 -8.35 -5.95
CA CYS A 48 8.08 -9.32 -4.88
C CYS A 48 8.33 -10.75 -5.39
N ARG A 49 9.36 -11.42 -4.88
CA ARG A 49 9.64 -12.81 -5.26
C ARG A 49 8.74 -13.83 -4.58
N CYS A 50 8.17 -13.49 -3.43
CA CYS A 50 7.22 -14.33 -2.71
C CYS A 50 5.83 -14.36 -3.35
N GLY A 51 5.52 -13.42 -4.26
CA GLY A 51 4.22 -13.35 -4.93
C GLY A 51 3.09 -12.76 -4.07
N ALA A 52 3.40 -11.97 -3.02
CA ALA A 52 2.40 -11.40 -2.11
C ALA A 52 1.58 -10.22 -2.71
N TYR A 53 1.55 -10.06 -4.04
CA TYR A 53 0.99 -8.87 -4.70
C TYR A 53 -0.48 -8.60 -4.39
N ALA A 54 -1.30 -9.64 -4.23
CA ALA A 54 -2.71 -9.49 -3.86
C ALA A 54 -2.84 -8.84 -2.47
N GLY A 55 -2.09 -9.34 -1.49
CA GLY A 55 -2.04 -8.80 -0.14
C GLY A 55 -1.44 -7.39 -0.06
N ILE A 56 -0.39 -7.13 -0.85
CA ILE A 56 0.20 -5.79 -0.99
C ILE A 56 -0.85 -4.80 -1.53
N THR A 57 -1.60 -5.17 -2.57
CA THR A 57 -2.63 -4.31 -3.16
C THR A 57 -3.72 -3.99 -2.13
N ALA A 58 -4.22 -5.00 -1.42
CA ALA A 58 -5.23 -4.82 -0.37
C ALA A 58 -4.70 -3.94 0.79
N ALA A 59 -3.45 -4.16 1.20
CA ALA A 59 -2.80 -3.37 2.24
C ALA A 59 -2.66 -1.88 1.85
N VAL A 60 -2.35 -1.58 0.59
CA VAL A 60 -2.28 -0.20 0.10
C VAL A 60 -3.66 0.46 0.10
N GLN A 61 -4.70 -0.24 -0.36
CA GLN A 61 -6.08 0.27 -0.34
C GLN A 61 -6.56 0.59 1.08
N ASP A 62 -6.28 -0.31 2.03
CA ASP A 62 -6.67 -0.13 3.43
C ASP A 62 -5.88 1.01 4.08
N ALA A 63 -4.56 1.02 3.92
CA ALA A 63 -3.71 2.11 4.41
C ALA A 63 -4.14 3.47 3.85
N ALA A 64 -4.51 3.55 2.57
CA ALA A 64 -4.99 4.79 1.96
C ALA A 64 -6.24 5.32 2.66
N ARG A 65 -7.23 4.46 2.97
CA ARG A 65 -8.44 4.86 3.69
C ARG A 65 -8.11 5.39 5.08
N VAL A 66 -7.36 4.62 5.87
CA VAL A 66 -7.00 4.99 7.25
C VAL A 66 -6.22 6.30 7.28
N MET A 67 -5.21 6.46 6.41
CA MET A 67 -4.38 7.67 6.38
C MET A 67 -5.17 8.90 5.93
N ASN A 68 -6.07 8.76 4.94
CA ASN A 68 -6.90 9.87 4.49
C ASN A 68 -7.94 10.29 5.56
N ASP A 69 -8.51 9.34 6.28
CA ASP A 69 -9.43 9.62 7.39
C ASP A 69 -8.72 10.31 8.56
N GLU A 70 -7.49 9.90 8.88
CA GLU A 70 -6.64 10.59 9.86
C GLU A 70 -6.28 12.00 9.45
N GLU A 71 -5.91 12.21 8.19
CA GLU A 71 -5.62 13.52 7.62
C GLU A 71 -6.85 14.44 7.68
N GLY A 72 -8.03 13.91 7.34
CA GLY A 72 -9.30 14.63 7.43
C GLY A 72 -9.62 15.05 8.87
N ARG A 73 -9.42 14.16 9.85
CA ARG A 73 -9.61 14.48 11.28
C ARG A 73 -8.64 15.53 11.80
N LYS A 74 -7.40 15.59 11.31
CA LYS A 74 -6.41 16.60 11.71
C LYS A 74 -6.71 18.00 11.16
N ARG A 75 -7.48 18.09 10.07
CA ARG A 75 -7.83 19.34 9.39
C ARG A 75 -9.15 19.94 9.86
N ALA A 76 -9.92 19.21 10.67
CA ALA A 76 -11.17 19.65 11.30
C ALA A 76 -10.91 20.30 12.66
#